data_AF-A0A7C4GA71-F1
#
_entry.id   AF-A0A7C4GA71-F1
#
_cell.length_a   1.000
_cell.length_b   1.000
_cell.length_c   1.000
_cell.angle_alpha   90.00
_cell.angle_beta   90.00
_cell.angle_gamma   90.00
#
_symmetry.space_group_name_H-M   'P 1'
#
loop_
_entity.id
_entity.type
_entity.pdbx_description
1 polymer ?
#
loop_
_entity_poly.entity_id
_entity_poly.type
_entity_poly.pdbx_seq_one_letter_code
_entity_poly.pdbx_strand_id
1 'polypeptide(L)' 'EVISCSDLASSSNFAAARALGRVKTEGRSYVMQDGDVLLVKFRDSQHGAPARHT' A
#
# COMPACT_ATOMS: atom_id res chain seq x y z
N GLU A 1 -0.31 -1.21 -1.49
CA GLU A 1 0.55 -2.32 -1.97
C GLU A 1 0.37 -3.49 -1.03
N VAL A 2 0.34 -4.71 -1.56
CA VAL A 2 -0.06 -5.93 -0.85
C VAL A 2 0.95 -7.04 -1.10
N ILE A 3 1.28 -7.80 -0.07
CA ILE A 3 2.08 -9.03 -0.13
C ILE A 3 1.57 -10.01 0.94
N SER A 4 1.63 -11.31 0.70
CA SER A 4 1.30 -12.29 1.74
C SER A 4 2.39 -12.34 2.82
N CYS A 5 2.00 -12.61 4.07
CA CYS A 5 2.93 -12.76 5.19
C CYS A 5 3.96 -13.85 4.91
N SER A 6 3.56 -14.98 4.30
CA SER A 6 4.46 -16.06 3.88
C SER A 6 5.51 -15.58 2.87
N ASP A 7 5.10 -14.82 1.85
CA ASP A 7 6.03 -14.30 0.84
C ASP A 7 6.99 -13.27 1.41
N LEU A 8 6.52 -12.43 2.34
CA LEU A 8 7.37 -11.47 3.03
C LEU A 8 8.36 -12.18 3.96
N ALA A 9 7.91 -13.18 4.72
CA ALA A 9 8.76 -13.96 5.63
C ALA A 9 9.83 -14.79 4.90
N SER A 10 9.53 -15.26 3.68
CA SER A 10 10.51 -15.94 2.82
C SER A 10 11.46 -14.98 2.08
N SER A 11 11.19 -13.68 2.12
CA SER A 11 12.03 -12.64 1.53
C SER A 11 12.89 -11.98 2.61
N SER A 12 14.06 -11.45 2.26
CA SER A 12 14.90 -10.77 3.26
C SER A 12 14.28 -9.48 3.80
N ASN A 13 13.56 -8.75 2.93
CA ASN A 13 12.80 -7.55 3.26
C ASN A 13 11.78 -7.25 2.17
N PHE A 14 10.94 -6.23 2.40
CA PHE A 14 9.88 -5.81 1.48
C PHE A 14 10.41 -5.35 0.10
N ALA A 15 11.57 -4.70 0.05
CA ALA A 15 12.17 -4.26 -1.21
C ALA A 15 12.64 -5.46 -2.06
N ALA A 16 13.25 -6.47 -1.44
CA ALA A 16 13.61 -7.72 -2.09
C ALA A 16 12.37 -8.45 -2.63
N ALA A 17 11.30 -8.53 -1.83
CA ALA A 17 10.04 -9.14 -2.27
C ALA A 17 9.41 -8.39 -3.46
N ARG A 18 9.51 -7.06 -3.50
CA ARG A 18 9.10 -6.25 -4.65
C ARG A 18 9.95 -6.54 -5.88
N ALA A 19 11.27 -6.64 -5.74
CA ALA A 19 12.17 -6.96 -6.85
C ALA A 19 11.90 -8.35 -7.45
N LEU A 20 11.40 -9.28 -6.64
CA LEU A 20 10.93 -10.61 -7.06
C LEU A 20 9.51 -10.62 -7.66
N GLY A 21 8.84 -9.47 -7.76
CA GLY A 21 7.49 -9.36 -8.32
C GLY A 21 6.36 -9.86 -7.40
N ARG A 22 6.63 -10.08 -6.10
CA ARG A 22 5.65 -10.60 -5.13
C ARG A 22 4.72 -9.54 -4.55
N VAL A 23 5.09 -8.26 -4.67
CA VAL A 23 4.30 -7.13 -4.15
C VAL A 23 3.36 -6.62 -5.24
N LYS A 24 2.06 -6.56 -4.95
CA LYS A 24 1.02 -6.08 -5.87
C LYS A 24 0.53 -4.69 -5.49
N THR A 25 0.08 -3.92 -6.48
CA THR A 25 -0.60 -2.64 -6.23
C THR A 25 -2.10 -2.84 -6.38
N GLU A 26 -2.79 -2.88 -5.24
CA GLU A 26 -4.24 -3.04 -5.18
C GLU A 26 -4.96 -1.71 -4.93
N GLY A 27 -6.20 -1.63 -5.43
CA GLY A 27 -7.06 -0.45 -5.33
C GLY A 27 -8.16 -0.58 -4.26
N ARG A 28 -9.11 0.37 -4.28
CA ARG A 28 -10.17 0.48 -3.25
C ARG A 28 -11.13 -0.72 -3.22
N SER A 29 -11.31 -1.41 -4.34
CA SER A 29 -12.20 -2.58 -4.44
C SER A 29 -11.53 -3.90 -4.04
N TYR A 30 -10.26 -3.86 -3.61
CA TYR A 30 -9.56 -5.05 -3.17
C TYR A 30 -10.08 -5.53 -1.82
N VAL A 31 -10.44 -6.81 -1.75
CA VAL A 31 -10.82 -7.48 -0.51
C VAL A 31 -9.57 -8.10 0.09
N MET A 32 -9.12 -7.55 1.23
CA MET A 32 -7.97 -8.07 1.97
C MET A 32 -8.23 -9.51 2.40
N GLN A 33 -7.20 -10.33 2.27
CA GLN A 33 -7.19 -11.70 2.73
C GLN A 33 -6.48 -11.80 4.08
N ASP A 34 -6.77 -12.87 4.82
CA ASP A 34 -6.02 -13.19 6.02
C ASP A 34 -4.53 -13.40 5.67
N GLY A 35 -3.66 -12.85 6.52
CA GLY A 35 -2.22 -12.87 6.29
C GLY A 35 -1.68 -11.85 5.27
N ASP A 36 -2.49 -10.92 4.76
CA ASP A 36 -1.96 -9.80 3.97
C ASP A 36 -1.13 -8.83 4.82
N VAL A 37 0.01 -8.39 4.27
CA VAL A 37 0.80 -7.28 4.78
C VAL A 37 0.68 -6.10 3.82
N LEU A 38 0.30 -4.94 4.36
CA LEU A 38 -0.13 -3.79 3.58
C LEU A 38 0.79 -2.58 3.77
N LEU A 39 1.22 -1.99 2.65
CA LEU A 39 1.65 -0.59 2.63
C LEU A 39 0.53 0.26 2.03
N VAL A 40 -0.17 1.01 2.88
CA VAL A 40 -1.28 1.89 2.47
C VAL A 40 -0.76 3.29 2.16
N LYS A 41 -1.06 3.79 0.97
CA LYS A 41 -0.69 5.14 0.52
C LYS A 41 -1.91 6.04 0.60
N PHE A 42 -1.87 7.05 1.47
CA PHE A 42 -2.88 8.09 1.54
C PHE A 42 -2.43 9.30 0.71
N ARG A 43 -3.38 9.93 0.01
CA ARG A 43 -3.21 11.28 -0.52
C ARG A 43 -4.04 12.20 0.34
N ASP A 44 -3.44 13.25 0.89
CA ASP A 44 -4.20 14.31 1.53
C ASP A 44 -4.88 15.14 0.42
N SER A 45 -6.21 15.23 0.47
CA SER A 45 -7.01 16.07 -0.42
C SER A 45 -7.27 17.46 0.15
N GLN A 46 -6.80 17.77 1.37
CA GLN A 46 -6.99 19.04 2.05
C GLN A 46 -5.71 19.88 2.04
N HIS A 47 -5.24 20.21 0.84
CA HIS A 47 -4.60 21.51 0.62
C HIS A 47 -5.49 22.33 -0.30
N GLY A 48 -6.76 22.49 0.10
CA GLY A 48 -7.64 23.49 -0.46
C GLY A 48 -7.11 24.86 -0.05
N ALA A 49 -6.82 25.73 -1.03
CA ALA A 49 -6.42 27.11 -0.79
C ALA A 49 -7.35 27.77 0.24
N PRO A 50 -6.84 28.62 1.16
CA PRO A 50 -7.67 29.26 2.16
C PRO A 50 -8.79 30.03 1.46
N ALA A 51 -10.04 29.74 1.82
CA ALA A 51 -11.20 30.46 1.31
C ALA A 51 -11.02 31.96 1.63
N ARG A 52 -10.79 32.76 0.59
CA ARG A 52 -10.77 34.22 0.69
C ARG A 52 -12.20 34.69 0.97
N HIS A 53 -12.47 35.07 2.22
CA HIS A 53 -13.62 35.89 2.55
C HIS A 53 -13.31 37.34 2.12
N THR A 54 -14.06 37.83 1.14
CA THR A 54 -14.17 39.26 0.77
C THR A 54 -15.55 39.74 1.12
#